data_AF-A0A1K2B5A6-F1
#
_entry.id   AF-A0A1K2B5A6-F1
#
_cell.length_a   1.000
_cell.length_b   1.000
_cell.length_c   1.000
_cell.angle_alpha   90.00
_cell.angle_beta   90.00
_cell.angle_gamma   90.00
#
_symmetry.space_group_name_H-M   'P 1'
#
loop_
_entity.id
_entity.type
_entity.pdbx_description
1 polymer ?
#
loop_
_entity_poly.entity_id
_entity_poly.type
_entity_poly.pdbx_seq_one_letter_code
_entity_poly.pdbx_strand_id
1 'polypeptide(L)'
;MGAPVEALAAARRAVDALPAHSGSTDRLRVAVVAAATGDPLRFDLSREAVLAAARSLVPTLVGALPVAAGAPSAADGTEEAPDTSGARLARQLWPKLTARPADEPSVAALDAALALLIDHDLAASTLAARVAASAPGARCALGLLRHVRGGR
;
A
#
# COMPACT_ATOMS: atom_id res chain seq x y z
N MET A 1 -12.04 -0.72 0.96
CA MET A 1 -11.51 -2.01 0.45
C MET A 1 -10.26 -2.36 1.25
N GLY A 2 -10.13 -3.59 1.72
CA GLY A 2 -9.00 -4.02 2.57
C GLY A 2 -7.79 -4.55 1.79
N ALA A 3 -6.69 -4.80 2.50
CA ALA A 3 -5.50 -5.44 1.94
C ALA A 3 -5.78 -6.93 1.60
N PRO A 4 -5.43 -7.42 0.40
CA PRO A 4 -5.47 -8.84 0.06
C PRO A 4 -4.60 -9.63 1.03
N VAL A 5 -5.13 -10.71 1.58
CA VAL A 5 -4.49 -11.48 2.67
C VAL A 5 -3.12 -12.00 2.26
N GLU A 6 -2.99 -12.53 1.05
CA GLU A 6 -1.73 -13.09 0.55
C GLU A 6 -0.67 -12.02 0.32
N ALA A 7 -1.05 -10.90 -0.31
CA ALA A 7 -0.16 -9.77 -0.52
C ALA A 7 0.34 -9.18 0.81
N LEU A 8 -0.56 -9.04 1.79
CA LEU A 8 -0.21 -8.59 3.14
C LEU A 8 0.72 -9.58 3.86
N ALA A 9 0.46 -10.88 3.74
CA ALA A 9 1.29 -11.91 4.36
C ALA A 9 2.70 -11.97 3.73
N ALA A 10 2.82 -11.78 2.41
CA ALA A 10 4.10 -11.67 1.74
C ALA A 10 4.86 -10.41 2.20
N ALA A 11 4.17 -9.27 2.23
CA ALA A 11 4.74 -7.99 2.69
C ALA A 11 5.25 -8.06 4.14
N ARG A 12 4.46 -8.62 5.07
CA ARG A 12 4.86 -8.80 6.47
C ARG A 12 6.11 -9.65 6.62
N ARG A 13 6.14 -10.83 5.99
CA ARG A 13 7.31 -11.72 6.02
C ARG A 13 8.58 -11.02 5.52
N ALA A 14 8.46 -10.21 4.48
CA ALA A 14 9.59 -9.49 3.91
C ALA A 14 10.06 -8.34 4.83
N VAL A 15 9.12 -7.64 5.49
CA VAL A 15 9.44 -6.60 6.48
C VAL A 15 10.07 -7.20 7.74
N ASP A 16 9.58 -8.34 8.20
CA ASP A 16 10.09 -9.04 9.40
C ASP A 16 11.50 -9.60 9.20
N ALA A 17 11.91 -9.83 7.95
CA ALA A 17 13.27 -10.25 7.61
C ALA A 17 14.30 -9.11 7.69
N LEU A 18 13.86 -7.85 7.81
CA LEU A 18 14.76 -6.70 7.85
C LEU A 18 15.37 -6.49 9.25
N PRO A 19 16.63 -6.01 9.33
CA PRO A 19 17.24 -5.62 10.59
C PRO A 19 16.38 -4.63 11.40
N ALA A 20 16.51 -4.65 12.73
CA ALA A 20 15.74 -3.77 13.61
C ALA A 20 15.96 -2.27 13.32
N HIS A 21 17.15 -1.90 12.85
CA HIS A 21 17.51 -0.52 12.52
C HIS A 21 17.01 -0.05 11.14
N SER A 22 16.36 -0.91 10.34
CA SER A 22 15.78 -0.51 9.07
C SER A 22 14.62 0.47 9.28
N GLY A 23 14.71 1.63 8.62
CA GLY A 23 13.70 2.67 8.68
C GLY A 23 12.43 2.32 7.91
N SER A 24 11.35 3.07 8.15
CA SER A 24 10.03 2.82 7.54
C SER A 24 10.08 2.84 6.02
N THR A 25 10.88 3.71 5.40
CA THR A 25 11.01 3.78 3.94
C THR A 25 11.58 2.48 3.35
N ASP A 26 12.59 1.87 3.99
CA ASP A 26 13.18 0.61 3.53
C ASP A 26 12.19 -0.55 3.68
N ARG A 27 11.45 -0.56 4.79
CA ARG A 27 10.37 -1.53 5.03
C ARG A 27 9.28 -1.42 3.96
N LEU A 28 8.86 -0.20 3.62
CA LEU A 28 7.87 0.04 2.57
C LEU A 28 8.35 -0.41 1.19
N ARG A 29 9.62 -0.16 0.84
CA ARG A 29 10.22 -0.61 -0.42
C ARG A 29 10.22 -2.15 -0.55
N VAL A 30 10.59 -2.84 0.52
CA VAL A 30 10.60 -4.31 0.52
C VAL A 30 9.18 -4.88 0.53
N ALA A 31 8.26 -4.27 1.28
CA ALA A 31 6.86 -4.64 1.31
C ALA A 31 6.19 -4.53 -0.07
N VAL A 32 6.40 -3.43 -0.81
CA VAL A 32 5.80 -3.27 -2.15
C VAL A 32 6.31 -4.32 -3.13
N VAL A 33 7.61 -4.64 -3.10
CA VAL A 33 8.19 -5.68 -3.96
C VAL A 33 7.59 -7.03 -3.61
N ALA A 34 7.54 -7.40 -2.34
CA ALA A 34 6.98 -8.68 -1.91
C ALA A 34 5.49 -8.82 -2.28
N ALA A 35 4.68 -7.79 -2.02
CA ALA A 35 3.26 -7.77 -2.39
C ALA A 35 3.06 -7.90 -3.91
N ALA A 36 3.82 -7.13 -4.71
CA ALA A 36 3.74 -7.19 -6.17
C ALA A 36 4.21 -8.54 -6.75
N THR A 37 5.22 -9.17 -6.15
CA THR A 37 5.70 -10.48 -6.61
C THR A 37 4.71 -11.61 -6.31
N GLY A 38 3.92 -11.48 -5.25
CA GLY A 38 2.89 -12.45 -4.88
C GLY A 38 1.58 -12.29 -5.65
N ASP A 39 1.38 -11.18 -6.37
CA ASP A 39 0.15 -10.93 -7.11
C ASP A 39 0.06 -11.81 -8.39
N PRO A 40 -0.93 -12.72 -8.49
CA PRO A 40 -1.14 -13.52 -9.70
C PRO A 40 -1.49 -12.66 -10.92
N LEU A 41 -2.08 -11.47 -10.72
CA LEU A 41 -2.49 -10.55 -11.76
C LEU A 41 -1.45 -9.45 -12.05
N ARG A 42 -0.22 -9.56 -11.54
CA ARG A 42 0.84 -8.54 -11.69
C ARG A 42 1.20 -8.14 -13.14
N PHE A 43 0.79 -8.93 -14.12
CA PHE A 43 1.01 -8.67 -15.55
C PHE A 43 -0.26 -8.23 -16.29
N ASP A 44 -1.42 -8.22 -15.62
CA ASP A 44 -2.65 -7.66 -16.17
C ASP A 44 -2.59 -6.13 -16.08
N LEU A 45 -2.48 -5.50 -17.24
CA LEU A 45 -2.38 -4.05 -17.36
C LEU A 45 -3.70 -3.41 -17.79
N SER A 46 -4.80 -4.16 -17.70
CA SER A 46 -6.13 -3.58 -17.85
C SER A 46 -6.34 -2.48 -16.81
N ARG A 47 -7.12 -1.46 -17.20
CA ARG A 47 -7.45 -0.35 -16.30
C ARG A 47 -8.05 -0.86 -14.98
N GLU A 48 -8.86 -1.90 -15.04
CA GLU A 48 -9.51 -2.47 -13.88
C GLU A 48 -8.50 -3.14 -12.92
N ALA A 49 -7.60 -3.97 -13.44
CA ALA A 49 -6.55 -4.62 -12.65
C ALA A 49 -5.63 -3.58 -11.98
N VAL A 50 -5.21 -2.56 -12.73
CA VAL A 50 -4.36 -1.47 -12.19
C VAL A 50 -5.07 -0.69 -11.09
N LEU A 51 -6.36 -0.36 -11.27
CA LEU A 51 -7.14 0.34 -10.24
C LEU A 51 -7.36 -0.54 -9.00
N ALA A 52 -7.59 -1.84 -9.18
CA ALA A 52 -7.73 -2.78 -8.07
C ALA A 52 -6.42 -2.91 -7.28
N ALA A 53 -5.30 -3.09 -7.97
CA ALA A 53 -3.97 -3.14 -7.36
C ALA A 53 -3.65 -1.85 -6.61
N ALA A 54 -3.86 -0.68 -7.24
CA ALA A 54 -3.63 0.62 -6.60
C ALA A 54 -4.47 0.83 -5.33
N ARG A 55 -5.76 0.48 -5.37
CA ARG A 55 -6.65 0.57 -4.19
C ARG A 55 -6.21 -0.34 -3.04
N SER A 56 -5.61 -1.48 -3.36
CA SER A 56 -5.16 -2.46 -2.37
C SER A 56 -3.78 -2.16 -1.79
N LEU A 57 -2.95 -1.37 -2.50
CA LEU A 57 -1.54 -1.20 -2.19
C LEU A 57 -1.34 -0.46 -0.86
N VAL A 58 -1.98 0.70 -0.70
CA VAL A 58 -1.84 1.53 0.51
C VAL A 58 -2.20 0.76 1.81
N PRO A 59 -3.37 0.12 1.94
CA PRO A 59 -3.69 -0.66 3.14
C PRO A 59 -2.76 -1.86 3.34
N THR A 60 -2.24 -2.45 2.25
CA THR A 60 -1.25 -3.54 2.34
C THR A 60 0.05 -3.04 2.96
N LEU A 61 0.55 -1.89 2.50
CA LEU A 61 1.78 -1.28 3.01
C LEU A 61 1.66 -0.85 4.47
N VAL A 62 0.55 -0.19 4.84
CA VAL A 62 0.30 0.20 6.24
C VAL A 62 0.17 -1.03 7.14
N GLY A 63 -0.52 -2.08 6.67
CA GLY A 63 -0.69 -3.33 7.40
C GLY A 63 0.61 -4.14 7.58
N ALA A 64 1.64 -3.89 6.76
CA ALA A 64 2.93 -4.54 6.82
C ALA A 64 3.95 -3.84 7.74
N LEU A 65 3.71 -2.57 8.10
CA LEU A 65 4.61 -1.86 9.02
C LEU A 65 4.54 -2.44 10.44
N PRO A 66 5.67 -2.47 11.19
CA PRO A 66 5.65 -2.82 12.60
C PRO A 66 4.96 -1.73 13.42
N VAL A 67 4.36 -2.13 14.55
CA VAL A 67 3.83 -1.18 15.54
C VAL A 67 5.00 -0.41 16.17
N ALA A 68 4.81 0.88 16.44
CA ALA A 68 5.79 1.70 17.12
C ALA A 68 6.09 1.13 18.51
N ALA A 69 7.36 1.17 18.92
CA ALA A 69 7.76 0.66 20.22
C ALA A 69 6.96 1.34 21.34
N GLY A 70 6.29 0.54 22.18
CA GLY A 70 5.46 1.02 23.29
C GLY A 70 4.01 1.35 22.96
N ALA A 71 3.55 1.18 21.72
CA ALA A 71 2.14 1.38 21.42
C ALA A 71 1.27 0.24 22.00
N PRO A 72 0.07 0.54 22.52
CA PRO A 72 -0.86 -0.49 22.98
C PRO A 72 -1.24 -1.42 21.82
N SER A 73 -1.23 -2.74 22.07
CA SER A 73 -1.74 -3.71 21.11
C SER A 73 -3.23 -3.42 20.86
N ALA A 74 -3.63 -3.35 19.59
CA ALA A 74 -4.95 -2.88 19.13
C ALA A 74 -6.11 -3.87 19.45
N ALA A 75 -6.21 -4.34 20.69
CA ALA A 75 -7.24 -5.26 21.15
C ALA A 75 -8.48 -4.56 21.73
N ASP A 76 -8.38 -3.31 22.21
CA ASP A 76 -9.50 -2.67 22.90
C ASP A 76 -9.83 -1.32 22.28
N GLY A 77 -11.02 -1.22 21.67
CA GLY A 77 -11.60 0.06 21.23
C GLY A 77 -11.98 0.13 19.75
N THR A 78 -12.80 -0.82 19.27
CA THR A 78 -13.58 -0.57 18.04
C THR A 78 -14.92 0.03 18.43
N GLU A 79 -14.97 1.33 18.69
CA GLU A 79 -16.23 2.07 18.60
C GLU A 79 -16.44 2.45 17.13
N GLU A 80 -17.56 1.99 16.58
CA GLU A 80 -17.97 2.20 15.20
C GLU A 80 -18.13 3.70 14.90
N ALA A 81 -17.17 4.25 14.18
CA ALA A 81 -17.15 5.64 13.72
C ALA A 81 -16.98 5.65 12.19
N PRO A 82 -17.44 6.72 11.51
CA PRO A 82 -18.05 6.67 10.18
C PRO A 82 -17.14 6.04 9.12
N ASP A 83 -17.76 5.23 8.26
CA ASP A 83 -17.12 4.28 7.34
C ASP A 83 -16.50 4.96 6.10
N THR A 84 -15.74 6.06 6.30
CA THR A 84 -14.90 6.61 5.24
C THR A 84 -13.56 5.86 5.22
N SER A 85 -13.14 5.48 4.01
CA SER A 85 -11.90 4.71 3.81
C SER A 85 -10.65 5.44 4.33
N GLY A 86 -10.69 6.78 4.43
CA GLY A 86 -9.61 7.62 4.96
C GLY A 86 -9.44 7.46 6.48
N ALA A 87 -10.51 7.70 7.25
CA ALA A 87 -10.49 7.57 8.71
C ALA A 87 -10.03 6.17 9.16
N ARG A 88 -10.47 5.11 8.45
CA ARG A 88 -10.01 3.74 8.69
C ARG A 88 -8.49 3.58 8.48
N LEU A 89 -7.93 4.21 7.45
CA LEU A 89 -6.48 4.17 7.17
C LEU A 89 -5.68 4.94 8.22
N ALA A 90 -6.14 6.13 8.61
CA ALA A 90 -5.52 6.94 9.65
C ALA A 90 -5.44 6.18 10.97
N ARG A 91 -6.52 5.51 11.39
CA ARG A 91 -6.52 4.65 12.60
C ARG A 91 -5.55 3.48 12.49
N GLN A 92 -5.45 2.83 11.33
CA GLN A 92 -4.50 1.74 11.12
C GLN A 92 -3.04 2.21 11.16
N LEU A 93 -2.78 3.43 10.67
CA LEU A 93 -1.45 4.02 10.62
C LEU A 93 -0.99 4.56 11.98
N TRP A 94 -1.91 5.09 12.80
CA TRP A 94 -1.60 5.69 14.10
C TRP A 94 -0.65 4.86 14.99
N PRO A 95 -0.93 3.58 15.31
CA PRO A 95 -0.04 2.77 16.15
C PRO A 95 1.31 2.46 15.48
N LYS A 96 1.46 2.68 14.17
CA LYS A 96 2.75 2.55 13.45
C LYS A 96 3.61 3.80 13.60
N LEU A 97 2.99 4.95 13.89
CA LEU A 97 3.66 6.25 14.02
C LEU A 97 4.02 6.59 15.46
N THR A 98 3.18 6.20 16.43
CA THR A 98 3.34 6.63 17.82
C THR A 98 2.81 5.60 18.81
N ALA A 99 3.34 5.65 20.03
CA ALA A 99 2.86 4.89 21.19
C ALA A 99 1.66 5.54 21.89
N ARG A 100 1.30 6.78 21.52
CA ARG A 100 0.18 7.51 22.14
C ARG A 100 -1.16 6.82 21.82
N PRO A 101 -2.12 6.79 22.76
CA PRO A 101 -3.47 6.35 22.46
C PRO A 101 -4.07 7.21 21.34
N ALA A 102 -4.87 6.60 20.47
CA ALA A 102 -5.54 7.28 19.37
C ALA A 102 -6.81 7.96 19.90
N ASP A 103 -6.77 9.29 20.08
CA ASP A 103 -7.99 10.09 20.29
C ASP A 103 -8.58 10.55 18.94
N GLU A 104 -9.90 10.75 18.91
CA GLU A 104 -10.63 11.07 17.67
C GLU A 104 -10.14 12.38 17.00
N PRO A 105 -9.86 13.48 17.72
CA PRO A 105 -9.25 14.68 17.12
C PRO A 105 -7.91 14.40 16.45
N SER A 106 -7.04 13.62 17.09
CA SER A 106 -5.74 13.26 16.53
C SER A 106 -5.84 12.40 15.27
N VAL A 107 -6.77 11.43 15.26
CA VAL A 107 -7.06 10.60 14.08
C VAL A 107 -7.61 11.45 12.93
N ALA A 108 -8.53 12.37 13.22
CA ALA A 108 -9.08 13.29 12.21
C ALA A 108 -8.02 14.22 11.63
N ALA A 109 -7.10 14.73 12.48
CA ALA A 109 -5.96 15.52 12.02
C ALA A 109 -5.02 14.71 11.12
N LEU A 110 -4.76 13.44 11.46
CA LEU A 110 -3.96 12.55 10.62
C LEU A 110 -4.64 12.27 9.27
N ASP A 111 -5.95 12.01 9.25
CA ASP A 111 -6.71 11.81 8.01
C ASP A 111 -6.66 13.05 7.10
N ALA A 112 -6.86 14.24 7.68
CA ALA A 112 -6.74 15.50 6.95
C ALA A 112 -5.33 15.73 6.40
N ALA A 113 -4.29 15.42 7.19
CA ALA A 113 -2.91 15.50 6.74
C ALA A 113 -2.62 14.54 5.58
N LEU A 114 -3.13 13.31 5.63
CA LEU A 114 -3.02 12.35 4.51
C LEU A 114 -3.71 12.86 3.25
N ALA A 115 -4.89 13.47 3.37
CA ALA A 115 -5.60 14.09 2.25
C ALA A 115 -4.82 15.25 1.63
N LEU A 116 -4.20 16.11 2.47
CA LEU A 116 -3.37 17.22 2.01
C LEU A 116 -2.08 16.77 1.31
N LEU A 117 -1.51 15.62 1.71
CA LEU A 117 -0.25 15.11 1.16
C LEU A 117 -0.40 14.33 -0.15
N ILE A 118 -1.61 13.87 -0.49
CA ILE A 118 -1.88 13.02 -1.66
C ILE A 118 -1.48 13.69 -2.98
N ASP A 119 -1.58 15.01 -3.07
CA ASP A 119 -1.51 15.73 -4.35
C ASP A 119 -0.50 16.88 -4.31
N HIS A 120 0.67 16.67 -3.69
CA HIS A 120 1.75 17.64 -3.87
C HIS A 120 2.37 17.47 -5.28
N ASP A 121 2.28 18.56 -6.03
CA ASP A 121 2.56 18.72 -7.46
C ASP A 121 3.85 18.03 -7.90
N LEU A 122 3.77 17.24 -8.99
CA LEU A 122 4.88 16.56 -9.70
C LEU A 122 6.14 16.28 -8.87
N ALA A 123 5.97 15.61 -7.73
CA ALA A 123 7.09 15.08 -6.97
C ALA A 123 7.96 14.19 -7.88
N ALA A 124 9.29 14.18 -7.67
CA ALA A 124 10.20 13.34 -8.44
C ALA A 124 9.77 11.85 -8.47
N SER A 125 9.06 11.39 -7.44
CA SER A 125 8.42 10.08 -7.36
C SER A 125 7.32 9.86 -8.40
N THR A 126 6.52 10.87 -8.72
CA THR A 126 5.47 10.79 -9.75
C THR A 126 6.09 10.67 -11.15
N LEU A 127 7.15 11.44 -11.42
CA LEU A 127 7.90 11.32 -12.67
C LEU A 127 8.54 9.93 -12.78
N ALA A 128 9.20 9.45 -11.71
CA ALA A 128 9.79 8.12 -11.67
C ALA A 128 8.75 7.02 -11.93
N ALA A 129 7.56 7.12 -11.34
CA ALA A 129 6.46 6.18 -11.57
C ALA A 129 6.00 6.19 -13.03
N ARG A 130 5.85 7.36 -13.66
CA ARG A 130 5.49 7.49 -15.08
C ARG A 130 6.55 6.91 -16.01
N VAL A 131 7.83 7.13 -15.71
CA VAL A 131 8.95 6.55 -16.46
C VAL A 131 8.95 5.03 -16.33
N ALA A 132 8.80 4.50 -15.11
CA ALA A 132 8.71 3.06 -14.87
C ALA A 132 7.54 2.41 -15.61
N ALA A 133 6.35 3.03 -15.59
CA ALA A 133 5.17 2.56 -16.32
C ALA A 133 5.34 2.63 -17.85
N SER A 134 6.24 3.48 -18.34
CA SER A 134 6.55 3.61 -19.76
C SER A 134 7.56 2.58 -20.25
N ALA A 135 8.17 1.78 -19.36
CA ALA A 135 9.17 0.80 -19.73
C ALA A 135 8.57 -0.38 -20.52
N PRO A 136 9.31 -0.96 -21.50
CA PRO A 136 8.82 -2.04 -22.35
C PRO A 136 8.34 -3.29 -21.60
N GLY A 137 8.97 -3.64 -20.47
CA GLY A 137 8.54 -4.75 -19.61
C GLY A 137 7.14 -4.56 -19.01
N ALA A 138 6.69 -3.32 -18.85
CA ALA A 138 5.34 -2.95 -18.44
C ALA A 138 4.39 -2.73 -19.64
N ARG A 139 4.79 -3.03 -20.88
CA ARG A 139 3.94 -2.88 -22.09
C ARG A 139 3.70 -4.19 -22.84
N CYS A 140 4.48 -5.23 -22.57
CA CYS A 140 4.44 -6.49 -23.31
C CYS A 140 3.16 -7.34 -23.13
N ALA A 141 2.30 -7.06 -22.14
CA ALA A 141 1.05 -7.82 -21.97
C ALA A 141 -0.01 -7.52 -23.05
N LEU A 142 0.05 -6.37 -23.73
CA LEU A 142 -0.93 -6.01 -24.78
C LEU A 142 -0.51 -6.44 -26.20
N GLY A 143 0.76 -6.74 -26.44
CA GLY A 143 1.26 -7.12 -27.78
C GLY A 143 1.12 -8.62 -28.10
N LEU A 144 1.24 -9.49 -27.09
CA LEU A 144 1.29 -10.94 -27.29
C LEU A 144 -0.10 -11.59 -27.46
N LEU A 145 -1.18 -10.97 -26.97
CA LEU A 145 -2.55 -11.48 -27.14
C LEU A 145 -3.17 -11.21 -28.52
N ARG A 146 -2.62 -10.28 -29.33
CA ARG A 146 -3.08 -10.03 -30.71
C ARG A 146 -2.44 -10.94 -31.76
N HIS A 147 -1.34 -11.64 -31.45
CA HIS A 147 -0.68 -12.51 -32.42
C HIS A 147 -1.14 -13.98 -32.36
N VAL A 148 -1.72 -14.41 -31.24
CA VAL A 148 -2.16 -15.81 -31.06
C VAL A 148 -3.61 -16.07 -31.53
N ARG A 149 -4.41 -15.03 -31.80
CA ARG A 149 -5.81 -15.16 -32.27
C ARG A 149 -6.05 -14.90 -33.76
N GLY A 150 -5.01 -14.69 -34.56
CA GLY A 150 -5.12 -14.38 -36.00
C GLY A 150 -4.67 -15.48 -36.96
N GLY A 151 -4.40 -16.70 -36.48
CA GLY A 151 -3.88 -17.80 -37.29
C GLY A 151 -4.62 -19.10 -37.07
N ARG A 152 -5.88 -19.17 -37.53
CA ARG A 152 -6.53 -20.39 -38.04
C ARG A 152 -7.52 -19.99 -39.11
#